data_AF-A0A7S3NTN5-F1
#
_entry.id   AF-A0A7S3NTN5-F1
#
_cell.length_a   1.000
_cell.length_b   1.000
_cell.length_c   1.000
_cell.angle_alpha   90.00
_cell.angle_beta   90.00
_cell.angle_gamma   90.00
#
_symmetry.space_group_name_H-M   'P 1'
#
loop_
_entity.id
_entity.type
_entity.pdbx_description
1 polymer ?
#
loop_
_entity_poly.entity_id
_entity_poly.type
_entity_poly.pdbx_seq_one_letter_code
_entity_poly.pdbx_strand_id
1 'polypeptide(L)'
;VSSALITGMKRTLGILFGAVDLAMTARKEFTNSIEMAKISGKLLAHALMVQFPFKDSSISLIGFSLGAQVIYSCLKELKEWDYDHIINNVYFLGGAVSVEDSQEWQKSLSVVNG
;
A
#
# COMPACT_ATOMS: atom_id res chain seq x y z
N VAL A 1 32.17 -2.99 -42.08
CA VAL A 1 30.85 -3.34 -41.49
C VAL A 1 29.81 -2.41 -42.09
N SER A 2 28.75 -2.92 -42.73
CA SER A 2 27.76 -2.09 -43.46
C SER A 2 27.07 -1.08 -42.53
N SER A 3 26.83 0.15 -42.98
CA SER A 3 26.15 1.21 -42.21
C SER A 3 24.76 0.77 -41.70
N ALA A 4 24.11 -0.14 -42.42
CA ALA A 4 22.86 -0.77 -42.02
C ALA A 4 23.01 -1.64 -40.75
N LEU A 5 24.13 -2.35 -40.59
CA LEU A 5 24.41 -3.19 -39.41
C LEU A 5 24.61 -2.32 -38.16
N ILE A 6 25.35 -1.22 -38.27
CA ILE A 6 25.57 -0.27 -37.17
C ILE A 6 24.26 0.43 -36.78
N THR A 7 23.46 0.82 -37.77
CA THR A 7 22.14 1.45 -37.54
C THR A 7 21.16 0.49 -36.88
N GLY A 8 21.14 -0.77 -37.31
CA GLY A 8 20.35 -1.83 -36.68
C GLY A 8 20.76 -2.05 -35.22
N MET A 9 22.05 -2.16 -34.94
CA MET A 9 22.58 -2.35 -33.58
C MET A 9 22.22 -1.18 -32.64
N LYS A 10 22.31 0.07 -33.11
CA LYS A 10 21.91 1.26 -32.33
C LYS A 10 20.41 1.24 -32.00
N ARG A 11 19.56 0.82 -32.94
CA ARG A 11 18.10 0.71 -32.72
C ARG A 11 17.77 -0.34 -31.69
N THR A 12 18.34 -1.55 -31.80
CA THR A 12 18.12 -2.63 -30.84
C THR A 12 18.56 -2.22 -29.44
N LEU A 13 19.72 -1.57 -29.33
CA LEU A 13 20.25 -1.10 -28.05
C LEU A 13 19.37 0.01 -27.45
N GLY A 14 18.85 0.92 -28.27
CA GLY A 14 17.92 1.97 -27.84
C GLY A 14 16.60 1.41 -27.30
N ILE A 15 16.03 0.39 -27.95
CA ILE A 15 14.82 -0.30 -27.46
C ILE A 15 15.09 -0.97 -26.11
N LEU A 16 16.26 -1.62 -25.96
CA LEU A 16 16.64 -2.28 -24.72
C LEU A 16 16.75 -1.27 -23.56
N PHE A 17 17.47 -0.18 -23.75
CA PHE A 17 17.60 0.86 -22.72
C PHE A 17 16.24 1.49 -22.38
N GLY A 18 15.43 1.83 -23.39
CA GLY A 18 14.10 2.39 -23.16
C GLY A 18 13.18 1.47 -22.36
N ALA A 19 13.25 0.15 -22.59
CA ALA A 19 12.47 -0.83 -21.83
C ALA A 19 12.92 -0.91 -20.35
N VAL A 20 14.23 -0.89 -20.10
CA VAL A 20 14.79 -0.90 -18.74
C VAL A 20 14.42 0.39 -17.99
N ASP A 21 14.54 1.55 -18.63
CA ASP A 21 14.17 2.85 -18.04
C ASP A 21 12.68 2.92 -17.68
N LEU A 22 11.81 2.43 -18.57
CA LEU A 22 10.38 2.34 -18.29
C LEU A 22 10.10 1.42 -17.09
N ALA A 23 10.74 0.25 -17.03
CA ALA A 23 10.59 -0.68 -15.92
C ALA A 23 11.07 -0.08 -14.59
N MET A 24 12.20 0.64 -14.59
CA MET A 24 12.72 1.33 -13.42
C MET A 24 11.78 2.45 -12.95
N THR A 25 11.24 3.24 -13.89
CA THR A 25 10.29 4.31 -13.59
C THR A 25 8.99 3.74 -13.02
N ALA A 26 8.41 2.71 -13.66
CA ALA A 26 7.20 2.06 -13.18
C ALA A 26 7.37 1.47 -11.78
N ARG A 27 8.51 0.82 -11.50
CA ARG A 27 8.84 0.33 -10.17
C ARG A 27 8.94 1.47 -9.15
N LYS A 28 9.60 2.57 -9.50
CA LYS A 28 9.74 3.74 -8.62
C LYS A 28 8.38 4.32 -8.25
N GLU A 29 7.49 4.54 -9.22
CA GLU A 29 6.15 5.08 -8.96
C GLU A 29 5.31 4.13 -8.10
N PHE A 30 5.44 2.81 -8.30
CA PHE A 30 4.77 1.84 -7.45
C PHE A 30 5.28 1.89 -5.99
N THR A 31 6.59 1.99 -5.79
CA THR A 31 7.18 2.16 -4.44
C THR A 31 6.72 3.46 -3.78
N ASN A 32 6.66 4.57 -4.52
CA ASN A 32 6.12 5.83 -3.99
C ASN A 32 4.65 5.67 -3.57
N SER A 33 3.86 4.95 -4.35
CA SER A 33 2.45 4.68 -4.05
C SER A 33 2.28 3.84 -2.78
N ILE A 34 3.17 2.89 -2.51
CA ILE A 34 3.20 2.14 -1.24
C ILE A 34 3.43 3.09 -0.05
N GLU A 35 4.37 4.03 -0.17
CA GLU A 35 4.66 4.97 0.92
C GLU A 35 3.49 5.91 1.19
N MET A 36 2.85 6.42 0.12
CA MET A 36 1.64 7.23 0.23
C MET A 36 0.47 6.43 0.84
N ALA A 37 0.36 5.13 0.54
CA ALA A 37 -0.64 4.26 1.15
C ALA A 37 -0.44 4.15 2.67
N LYS A 38 0.81 4.04 3.15
CA LYS A 38 1.11 4.03 4.58
C LYS A 38 0.70 5.34 5.25
N ILE A 39 1.09 6.48 4.67
CA ILE A 39 0.75 7.82 5.18
C ILE A 39 -0.78 8.00 5.22
N SER A 40 -1.48 7.57 4.17
CA SER A 40 -2.94 7.61 4.10
C SER A 40 -3.60 6.75 5.16
N GLY A 41 -3.03 5.57 5.45
CA GLY A 41 -3.47 4.70 6.54
C GLY A 41 -3.36 5.36 7.90
N LYS A 42 -2.22 6.03 8.17
CA LYS A 42 -2.03 6.81 9.40
C LYS A 42 -3.02 7.97 9.50
N LEU A 43 -3.26 8.68 8.40
CA LEU A 43 -4.25 9.77 8.36
C LEU A 43 -5.66 9.25 8.62
N LEU A 44 -6.02 8.12 8.02
CA LEU A 44 -7.30 7.46 8.26
C LEU A 44 -7.46 7.07 9.73
N ALA A 45 -6.43 6.51 10.36
CA ALA A 45 -6.45 6.17 11.79
C ALA A 45 -6.74 7.40 12.65
N HIS A 46 -6.02 8.50 12.44
CA HIS A 46 -6.26 9.74 13.18
C HIS A 46 -7.66 10.31 12.94
N ALA A 47 -8.18 10.22 11.71
CA ALA A 47 -9.55 10.63 11.42
C ALA A 47 -10.59 9.78 12.18
N LEU A 48 -10.33 8.47 12.32
CA LEU A 48 -11.18 7.56 13.08
C LEU A 48 -11.09 7.80 14.59
N MET A 49 -9.91 8.13 15.12
CA MET A 49 -9.71 8.47 16.54
C MET A 49 -10.50 9.70 16.98
N VAL A 50 -10.75 10.66 16.07
CA VAL A 50 -11.60 11.83 16.33
C VAL A 50 -13.06 11.42 16.61
N GLN A 51 -13.49 10.23 16.17
CA GLN A 51 -14.85 9.68 16.33
C GLN A 51 -15.98 10.56 15.77
N PHE A 52 -15.70 11.65 15.06
CA PHE A 52 -16.72 12.48 14.43
C PHE A 52 -16.55 12.43 12.90
N PRO A 53 -17.63 12.25 12.11
CA PRO A 53 -19.04 12.08 12.49
C PRO A 53 -19.44 10.64 12.86
N PHE A 54 -18.48 9.72 12.96
CA PHE A 54 -18.73 8.27 13.01
C PHE A 54 -18.92 7.69 14.43
N LYS A 55 -19.23 8.53 15.41
CA LYS A 55 -19.42 8.10 16.80
C LYS A 55 -20.54 7.06 16.84
N ASP A 56 -20.29 5.93 17.51
CA ASP A 56 -21.22 4.80 17.64
C ASP A 56 -21.64 4.12 16.31
N SER A 57 -20.96 4.45 15.20
CA SER A 57 -21.23 3.83 13.90
C SER A 57 -20.46 2.51 13.75
N SER A 58 -21.06 1.55 13.05
CA SER A 58 -20.33 0.34 12.67
C SER A 58 -19.42 0.63 11.47
N ILE A 59 -18.11 0.45 11.64
CA ILE A 59 -17.10 0.76 10.62
C ILE A 59 -16.57 -0.53 10.03
N SER A 60 -16.70 -0.69 8.71
CA SER A 60 -16.12 -1.82 7.97
C SER A 60 -15.18 -1.28 6.89
N LEU A 61 -13.95 -1.81 6.86
CA LEU A 61 -12.92 -1.41 5.88
C LEU A 61 -12.74 -2.51 4.84
N ILE A 62 -12.73 -2.14 3.55
CA ILE A 62 -12.49 -3.05 2.44
C ILE A 62 -11.31 -2.52 1.63
N GLY A 63 -10.22 -3.29 1.58
CA GLY A 63 -8.98 -2.89 0.92
C GLY A 63 -8.66 -3.80 -0.25
N PHE A 64 -8.64 -3.23 -1.45
CA PHE A 64 -8.17 -3.91 -2.67
C PHE A 64 -6.78 -3.44 -3.05
N SER A 65 -5.89 -4.35 -3.46
CA SER A 65 -4.53 -4.01 -3.92
C SER A 65 -3.76 -3.17 -2.88
N LEU A 66 -3.31 -1.96 -3.20
CA LEU A 66 -2.65 -1.04 -2.25
C LEU A 66 -3.59 -0.52 -1.14
N GLY A 67 -4.91 -0.61 -1.31
CA GLY A 67 -5.88 -0.29 -0.26
C GLY A 67 -5.72 -1.21 0.96
N ALA A 68 -5.22 -2.44 0.76
CA ALA A 68 -4.86 -3.32 1.85
C ALA A 68 -3.72 -2.74 2.71
N GLN A 69 -2.73 -2.09 2.08
CA GLN A 69 -1.63 -1.42 2.79
C GLN A 69 -2.14 -0.21 3.58
N VAL A 70 -3.09 0.55 3.03
CA VAL A 70 -3.76 1.66 3.74
C VAL A 70 -4.42 1.15 5.02
N ILE A 71 -5.21 0.08 4.91
CA ILE A 71 -5.89 -0.50 6.07
C ILE A 71 -4.88 -1.02 7.08
N TYR A 72 -3.88 -1.81 6.66
CA TYR A 72 -2.88 -2.34 7.57
C TYR A 72 -2.18 -1.22 8.36
N SER A 73 -1.75 -0.16 7.69
CA SER A 73 -1.14 1.00 8.35
C SER A 73 -2.11 1.74 9.26
N CYS A 74 -3.41 1.79 8.93
CA CYS A 74 -4.44 2.32 9.80
C CYS A 74 -4.60 1.49 11.09
N LEU A 75 -4.71 0.16 10.98
CA LEU A 75 -4.86 -0.73 12.13
C LEU A 75 -3.64 -0.68 13.06
N LYS A 76 -2.44 -0.66 12.47
CA LYS A 76 -1.19 -0.53 13.23
C LYS A 76 -1.14 0.79 14.00
N GLU A 77 -1.48 1.91 13.36
CA GLU A 77 -1.51 3.21 14.03
C GLU A 77 -2.58 3.21 15.14
N LEU A 78 -3.80 2.72 14.89
CA LEU A 78 -4.81 2.60 15.95
C LEU A 78 -4.32 1.80 17.16
N LYS A 79 -3.58 0.71 16.91
CA LYS A 79 -2.99 -0.10 17.99
C LYS A 79 -1.90 0.62 18.76
N GLU A 80 -1.04 1.38 18.07
CA GLU A 80 0.02 2.18 18.70
C GLU A 80 -0.53 3.23 19.67
N TRP A 81 -1.76 3.72 19.44
CA TRP A 81 -2.45 4.70 20.28
C TRP A 81 -3.50 4.08 21.22
N ASP A 82 -3.52 2.76 21.38
CA ASP A 82 -4.47 2.01 22.22
C ASP A 82 -5.96 2.27 21.91
N TYR A 83 -6.28 2.59 20.65
CA TYR A 83 -7.66 2.68 20.17
C TYR A 83 -8.11 1.32 19.63
N ASP A 84 -8.52 0.46 20.56
CA ASP A 84 -9.12 -0.82 20.23
C ASP A 84 -10.63 -0.67 19.91
N HIS A 85 -11.19 -1.65 19.20
CA HIS A 85 -12.63 -1.82 19.01
C HIS A 85 -13.39 -0.75 18.20
N ILE A 86 -12.69 0.17 17.53
CA ILE A 86 -13.31 1.16 16.62
C ILE A 86 -13.80 0.51 15.32
N ILE A 87 -13.07 -0.47 14.81
CA ILE A 87 -13.35 -1.11 13.52
C ILE A 87 -14.04 -2.45 13.76
N ASN A 88 -15.16 -2.70 13.07
CA ASN A 88 -15.91 -3.94 13.22
C ASN A 88 -15.40 -5.04 12.30
N ASN A 89 -15.18 -4.72 11.03
CA ASN A 89 -14.80 -5.72 10.03
C ASN A 89 -13.71 -5.17 9.13
N VAL A 90 -12.81 -6.06 8.72
CA VAL A 90 -11.78 -5.74 7.73
C VAL A 90 -11.73 -6.84 6.67
N TYR A 91 -11.73 -6.43 5.40
CA TYR A 91 -11.63 -7.32 4.26
C TYR A 91 -10.43 -6.94 3.40
N PHE A 92 -9.49 -7.86 3.25
CA PHE A 92 -8.33 -7.72 2.37
C PHE A 92 -8.57 -8.51 1.09
N LEU A 93 -8.53 -7.84 -0.06
CA LEU A 93 -8.81 -8.45 -1.37
C LEU A 93 -7.61 -8.25 -2.30
N GLY A 94 -6.88 -9.34 -2.60
CA GLY A 94 -5.70 -9.28 -3.48
C GLY A 94 -4.65 -8.26 -3.02
N GLY A 95 -4.47 -8.13 -1.71
CA GLY A 95 -3.71 -7.05 -1.10
C GLY A 95 -2.21 -7.16 -1.32
N ALA A 96 -1.59 -6.04 -1.70
CA ALA A 96 -0.13 -5.89 -1.73
C ALA A 96 0.32 -5.23 -0.43
N VAL A 97 0.43 -6.02 0.64
CA VAL A 97 0.87 -5.55 1.97
C VAL A 97 2.25 -6.12 2.25
N SER A 98 3.20 -5.25 2.58
CA SER A 98 4.50 -5.68 3.09
C SER A 98 4.37 -5.93 4.60
N VAL A 99 4.23 -7.19 4.98
CA VAL A 99 4.26 -7.63 6.37
C VAL A 99 5.63 -8.23 6.64
N GLU A 100 6.44 -7.54 7.44
CA GLU A 100 7.78 -8.02 7.82
C GLU A 100 7.69 -8.99 9.02
N ASP A 101 6.79 -8.71 9.96
CA ASP A 101 6.56 -9.53 11.15
C ASP A 101 5.09 -9.99 11.25
N SER A 102 4.91 -11.31 11.19
CA SER A 102 3.60 -11.94 11.37
C SER A 102 2.96 -11.64 12.74
N GLN A 103 3.76 -11.43 13.80
CA GLN A 103 3.25 -11.10 15.12
C GLN A 103 2.72 -9.67 15.16
N GLU A 104 3.41 -8.74 14.51
CA GLU A 104 2.93 -7.35 14.37
C GLU A 104 1.60 -7.30 13.61
N TRP A 105 1.47 -8.10 12.56
CA TRP A 105 0.20 -8.26 11.85
C TRP A 105 -0.92 -8.71 12.78
N GLN A 106 -0.71 -9.79 13.55
CA GLN A 106 -1.71 -10.29 14.50
C GLN A 106 -2.07 -9.25 15.58
N LYS A 107 -1.08 -8.51 16.09
CA LYS A 107 -1.31 -7.41 17.03
C LYS A 107 -2.14 -6.29 16.42
N SER A 108 -1.88 -5.93 15.15
CA SER A 108 -2.67 -4.90 14.48
C SER A 108 -4.12 -5.32 14.28
N LEU A 109 -4.39 -6.61 14.05
CA LEU A 109 -5.75 -7.13 13.90
C LEU A 109 -6.54 -7.14 15.22
N SER A 110 -5.88 -7.08 16.39
CA SER A 110 -6.58 -7.08 17.68
C SER A 110 -7.45 -5.84 17.90
N VAL A 111 -7.28 -4.78 17.10
CA VAL A 111 -8.13 -3.58 17.15
C VAL A 111 -9.50 -3.81 16.51
N VAL A 112 -9.67 -4.90 15.76
CA VAL A 112 -10.91 -5.24 15.04
C VAL A 112 -11.80 -6.09 15.94
N ASN A 113 -13.11 -5.80 15.98
CA ASN A 113 -14.07 -6.52 16.83
C ASN A 113 -14.44 -7.92 16.34
N GLY A 114 -14.23 -8.21 15.05
CA GLY A 114 -14.65 -9.44 14.37
C GLY A 114 -13.48 -10.26 13.84
#